data_AF-A0A0A9BLW6-F1
#
_entry.id   AF-A0A0A9BLW6-F1
#
_cell.length_a   1.000
_cell.length_b   1.000
_cell.length_c   1.000
_cell.angle_alpha   90.00
_cell.angle_beta   90.00
_cell.angle_gamma   90.00
#
_symmetry.space_group_name_H-M   'P 1'
#
loop_
_entity.id
_entity.type
_entity.pdbx_description
1 polymer ?
#
loop_
_entity_poly.entity_id
_entity_poly.type
_entity_poly.pdbx_seq_one_letter_code
_entity_poly.pdbx_strand_id
1 'polypeptide(L)'
;MAAALRMLQLHQCPVRRFSLTWLGWCEHFYWVESMLRSQRFKDIQEFEVYAYRPIPLSVISFLPVLRVLCICICSGIEFPAETTCTLSFPGLKQLTLANVNMSETNLQGVLSSCPVLESLLLDGNIGCRRLQISSLTLRNLGVSDGARGIEGKLEELIIKDAPLLERLIPRLPSYGLVIRVIQAPKLKTLGYLHDDIRTLELGTMVFEKMVPVSLSNMMRTVKILALLTAPNLDLVTGFLKCFPCVEKLYIVSYTRMIFKNVQSYAPLECLDRHLKKLQIVNYEKRSDINFIKFFVLHARVLESMKFVVRHGNCDAKWVARQHKKLQVNDRASRGARFDFEASQWSSSSVHMKHIHDLSMDPFDGSLCRCHGDAFL
;
A
#
# COMPACT_ATOMS: atom_id res chain seq x y z
N MET A 1 -33.15 -9.17 -0.76
CA MET A 1 -32.73 -10.52 -0.29
C MET A 1 -33.40 -11.67 -1.03
N ALA A 2 -34.74 -11.72 -1.17
CA ALA A 2 -35.42 -12.80 -1.93
C ALA A 2 -34.92 -12.95 -3.39
N ALA A 3 -34.57 -11.84 -4.05
CA ALA A 3 -33.98 -11.86 -5.38
C ALA A 3 -32.58 -12.52 -5.42
N ALA A 4 -31.73 -12.30 -4.41
CA ALA A 4 -30.40 -12.89 -4.34
C ALA A 4 -30.47 -14.41 -4.09
N LEU A 5 -31.39 -14.85 -3.23
CA LEU A 5 -31.69 -16.27 -3.02
C LEU A 5 -32.23 -16.93 -4.29
N ARG A 6 -33.11 -16.25 -5.05
CA ARG A 6 -33.57 -16.74 -6.36
C ARG A 6 -32.44 -16.85 -7.38
N MET A 7 -31.57 -15.85 -7.46
CA MET A 7 -30.40 -15.89 -8.35
C MET A 7 -29.45 -17.03 -7.99
N LEU A 8 -29.21 -17.26 -6.69
CA LEU A 8 -28.42 -18.39 -6.23
C LEU A 8 -29.11 -19.72 -6.51
N GLN A 9 -30.42 -19.83 -6.32
CA GLN A 9 -31.19 -21.04 -6.66
C GLN A 9 -31.10 -21.38 -8.15
N LEU A 10 -31.12 -20.36 -9.02
CA LEU A 10 -31.00 -20.50 -10.48
C LEU A 10 -29.56 -20.78 -10.96
N HIS A 11 -28.54 -20.45 -10.15
CA HIS A 11 -27.14 -20.67 -10.49
C HIS A 11 -26.74 -22.15 -10.27
N GLN A 12 -26.52 -22.90 -11.35
CA GLN A 12 -26.21 -24.33 -11.30
C GLN A 12 -24.71 -24.65 -11.15
N CYS A 13 -23.83 -23.69 -11.47
CA CYS A 13 -22.38 -23.90 -11.41
C CYS A 13 -21.82 -23.69 -9.99
N PRO A 14 -20.71 -24.37 -9.63
CA PRO A 14 -20.00 -24.14 -8.38
C PRO A 14 -19.46 -22.70 -8.33
N VAL A 15 -19.55 -22.07 -7.16
CA VAL A 15 -19.15 -20.68 -6.95
C VAL A 15 -17.69 -20.64 -6.54
N ARG A 16 -16.83 -20.04 -7.36
CA ARG A 16 -15.38 -19.90 -7.08
C ARG A 16 -15.01 -18.62 -6.33
N ARG A 17 -15.75 -17.53 -6.58
CA ARG A 17 -15.57 -16.24 -5.93
C ARG A 17 -16.89 -15.78 -5.34
N PHE A 18 -16.85 -15.35 -4.10
CA PHE A 18 -18.00 -14.79 -3.40
C PHE A 18 -17.59 -13.49 -2.69
N SER A 19 -18.26 -12.40 -3.03
CA SER A 19 -18.09 -11.10 -2.39
C SER A 19 -19.42 -10.65 -1.78
N LEU A 20 -19.40 -10.33 -0.49
CA LEU A 20 -20.56 -9.89 0.26
C LEU A 20 -20.32 -8.53 0.89
N THR A 21 -21.05 -7.53 0.43
CA THR A 21 -21.10 -6.21 1.09
C THR A 21 -22.38 -6.10 1.90
N TRP A 22 -22.24 -6.10 3.22
CA TRP A 22 -23.34 -6.04 4.17
C TRP A 22 -23.32 -4.71 4.94
N LEU A 23 -24.13 -3.77 4.47
CA LEU A 23 -24.29 -2.44 5.08
C LEU A 23 -25.50 -2.35 6.03
N GLY A 24 -26.21 -3.46 6.26
CA GLY A 24 -27.44 -3.48 7.03
C GLY A 24 -27.20 -3.59 8.55
N TRP A 25 -27.99 -2.84 9.32
CA TRP A 25 -28.05 -2.93 10.79
C TRP A 25 -28.90 -4.13 11.28
N CYS A 26 -29.56 -4.85 10.36
CA CYS A 26 -30.55 -5.87 10.70
C CYS A 26 -29.95 -7.23 11.11
N GLU A 27 -30.61 -7.90 12.05
CA GLU A 27 -30.22 -9.16 12.72
C GLU A 27 -30.30 -10.44 11.87
N HIS A 28 -30.51 -10.34 10.56
CA HIS A 28 -30.84 -11.48 9.69
C HIS A 28 -29.62 -12.32 9.26
N PHE A 29 -28.67 -12.54 10.17
CA PHE A 29 -27.42 -13.27 9.93
C PHE A 29 -27.64 -14.76 9.59
N TYR A 30 -28.70 -15.34 10.14
CA TYR A 30 -29.12 -16.72 9.89
C TYR A 30 -29.25 -17.06 8.40
N TRP A 31 -29.66 -16.10 7.56
CA TRP A 31 -29.81 -16.32 6.13
C TRP A 31 -28.47 -16.45 5.41
N VAL A 32 -27.47 -15.66 5.80
CA VAL A 32 -26.10 -15.77 5.29
C VAL A 32 -25.50 -17.10 5.74
N GLU A 33 -25.71 -17.49 7.00
CA GLU A 33 -25.28 -18.82 7.47
C GLU A 33 -25.93 -19.96 6.69
N SER A 34 -27.24 -19.89 6.47
CA SER A 34 -27.98 -20.90 5.71
C SER A 34 -27.53 -20.97 4.25
N MET A 35 -27.27 -19.82 3.63
CA MET A 35 -26.75 -19.72 2.28
C MET A 35 -25.34 -20.29 2.16
N LEU A 36 -24.43 -19.93 3.07
CA LEU A 36 -23.06 -20.42 3.11
C LEU A 36 -23.03 -21.95 3.29
N ARG A 37 -23.88 -22.52 4.15
CA ARG A 37 -23.99 -23.98 4.32
C ARG A 37 -24.44 -24.75 3.07
N SER A 38 -24.84 -24.07 1.99
CA SER A 38 -25.23 -24.75 0.75
C SER A 38 -24.05 -25.37 0.01
N GLN A 39 -24.29 -26.50 -0.64
CA GLN A 39 -23.24 -27.31 -1.28
C GLN A 39 -22.49 -26.61 -2.42
N ARG A 40 -23.05 -25.51 -2.95
CA ARG A 40 -22.48 -24.72 -4.05
C ARG A 40 -21.25 -23.90 -3.65
N PHE A 41 -21.07 -23.69 -2.36
CA PHE A 41 -19.97 -22.91 -1.78
C PHE A 41 -18.82 -23.80 -1.26
N LYS A 42 -18.89 -25.12 -1.42
CA LYS A 42 -17.82 -26.03 -0.97
C LYS A 42 -16.47 -25.79 -1.65
N ASP A 43 -16.48 -25.27 -2.89
CA ASP A 43 -15.28 -25.03 -3.70
C ASP A 43 -14.93 -23.54 -3.87
N ILE A 44 -15.36 -22.67 -2.93
CA ILE A 44 -14.93 -21.26 -2.95
C ILE A 44 -13.42 -21.20 -2.81
N GLN A 45 -12.78 -20.41 -3.67
CA GLN A 45 -11.37 -20.07 -3.59
C GLN A 45 -11.15 -18.62 -3.15
N GLU A 46 -12.09 -17.74 -3.45
CA GLU A 46 -11.99 -16.31 -3.13
C GLU A 46 -13.22 -15.87 -2.31
N PHE A 47 -12.98 -15.42 -1.08
CA PHE A 47 -14.01 -14.95 -0.18
C PHE A 47 -13.72 -13.53 0.28
N GLU A 48 -14.64 -12.61 -0.01
CA GLU A 48 -14.57 -11.21 0.40
C GLU A 48 -15.82 -10.85 1.21
N VAL A 49 -15.64 -10.29 2.41
CA VAL A 49 -16.73 -9.85 3.26
C VAL A 49 -16.48 -8.45 3.80
N TYR A 50 -17.46 -7.58 3.63
CA TYR A 50 -17.52 -6.24 4.21
C TYR A 50 -18.75 -6.19 5.12
N ALA A 51 -18.56 -6.08 6.44
CA ALA A 51 -19.65 -6.22 7.38
C ALA A 51 -19.53 -5.30 8.61
N TYR A 52 -20.67 -4.95 9.22
CA TYR A 52 -20.76 -4.24 10.50
C TYR A 52 -20.89 -5.18 11.73
N ARG A 53 -20.82 -6.50 11.53
CA ARG A 53 -21.08 -7.53 12.54
C ARG A 53 -20.04 -8.67 12.43
N PRO A 54 -19.85 -9.51 13.48
CA PRO A 54 -18.83 -10.56 13.50
C PRO A 54 -19.09 -11.58 12.40
N ILE A 55 -18.03 -12.18 11.84
CA ILE A 55 -18.12 -13.16 10.74
C ILE A 55 -18.90 -14.40 11.19
N PRO A 56 -19.77 -15.00 10.35
CA PRO A 56 -20.46 -16.21 10.73
C PRO A 56 -19.49 -17.39 10.83
N LEU A 57 -19.66 -18.21 11.87
CA LEU A 57 -18.84 -19.40 12.09
C LEU A 57 -18.90 -20.37 10.90
N SER A 58 -19.97 -20.32 10.08
CA SER A 58 -20.06 -21.09 8.84
C SER A 58 -18.95 -20.79 7.83
N VAL A 59 -18.33 -19.60 7.87
CA VAL A 59 -17.15 -19.27 7.03
C VAL A 59 -15.96 -20.18 7.36
N ILE A 60 -15.89 -20.69 8.60
CA ILE A 60 -14.84 -21.62 9.06
C ILE A 60 -14.81 -22.90 8.21
N SER A 61 -15.96 -23.31 7.67
CA SER A 61 -16.04 -24.54 6.86
C SER A 61 -15.35 -24.44 5.50
N PHE A 62 -15.05 -23.24 5.00
CA PHE A 62 -14.41 -23.04 3.69
C PHE A 62 -12.89 -22.79 3.79
N LEU A 63 -12.38 -22.46 4.98
CA LEU A 63 -10.98 -22.04 5.19
C LEU A 63 -9.93 -23.00 4.59
N PRO A 64 -10.12 -24.34 4.60
CA PRO A 64 -9.14 -25.26 4.03
C PRO A 64 -8.94 -25.11 2.51
N VAL A 65 -9.94 -24.63 1.78
CA VAL A 65 -9.96 -24.56 0.31
C VAL A 65 -9.67 -23.14 -0.19
N LEU A 66 -9.78 -22.14 0.67
CA LEU A 66 -9.59 -20.74 0.32
C LEU A 66 -8.15 -20.43 -0.09
N ARG A 67 -8.04 -19.61 -1.14
CA ARG A 67 -6.79 -19.02 -1.63
C ARG A 67 -6.72 -17.53 -1.36
N VAL A 68 -7.86 -16.84 -1.35
CA VAL A 68 -7.98 -15.41 -1.08
C VAL A 68 -9.05 -15.21 -0.02
N LEU A 69 -8.69 -14.50 1.05
CA LEU A 69 -9.58 -14.11 2.13
C LEU A 69 -9.46 -12.61 2.37
N CYS A 70 -10.57 -11.89 2.22
CA CYS A 70 -10.66 -10.48 2.56
C CYS A 70 -11.78 -10.27 3.57
N ILE A 71 -11.41 -9.71 4.72
CA ILE A 71 -12.32 -9.41 5.81
C ILE A 71 -12.16 -7.93 6.16
N CYS A 72 -13.23 -7.17 5.96
CA CYS A 72 -13.30 -5.75 6.33
C CYS A 72 -14.47 -5.55 7.28
N ILE A 73 -14.19 -5.13 8.52
CA ILE A 73 -15.21 -4.95 9.56
C ILE A 73 -15.39 -3.47 9.89
N CYS A 74 -16.58 -2.90 9.72
CA CYS A 74 -16.81 -1.47 9.90
C CYS A 74 -17.08 -1.05 11.36
N SER A 75 -17.06 -1.97 12.31
CA SER A 75 -17.24 -1.73 13.75
C SER A 75 -16.22 -2.58 14.50
N GLY A 76 -15.58 -2.05 15.56
CA GLY A 76 -14.44 -2.64 16.29
C GLY A 76 -14.72 -3.96 17.02
N ILE A 77 -15.28 -4.92 16.30
CA ILE A 77 -15.71 -6.22 16.74
C ILE A 77 -14.52 -7.16 16.77
N GLU A 78 -14.47 -7.96 17.82
CA GLU A 78 -13.45 -8.96 18.02
C GLU A 78 -13.58 -10.08 16.99
N PHE A 79 -12.46 -10.42 16.37
CA PHE A 79 -12.35 -11.68 15.65
C PHE A 79 -12.55 -12.83 16.65
N PRO A 80 -13.30 -13.90 16.34
CA PRO A 80 -13.65 -14.94 17.30
C PRO A 80 -12.41 -15.58 17.94
N ALA A 81 -12.09 -15.14 19.17
CA ALA A 81 -10.85 -15.46 19.88
C ALA A 81 -10.72 -16.96 20.18
N GLU A 82 -11.84 -17.62 20.48
CA GLU A 82 -11.91 -19.03 20.92
C GLU A 82 -11.66 -20.05 19.79
N THR A 83 -11.55 -19.60 18.54
CA THR A 83 -11.38 -20.49 17.37
C THR A 83 -10.01 -20.39 16.69
N THR A 84 -9.17 -19.41 17.04
CA THR A 84 -7.94 -19.12 16.29
C THR A 84 -6.93 -20.27 16.28
N CYS A 85 -6.87 -21.07 17.34
CA CYS A 85 -6.03 -22.28 17.40
C CYS A 85 -6.53 -23.46 16.55
N THR A 86 -7.76 -23.41 16.03
CA THR A 86 -8.35 -24.48 15.20
C THR A 86 -8.52 -24.09 13.73
N LEU A 87 -8.30 -22.82 13.37
CA LEU A 87 -8.38 -22.37 11.98
C LEU A 87 -7.10 -22.76 11.23
N SER A 88 -7.23 -23.60 10.20
CA SER A 88 -6.13 -23.97 9.30
C SER A 88 -6.40 -23.44 7.90
N PHE A 89 -5.41 -22.74 7.33
CA PHE A 89 -5.46 -22.09 6.02
C PHE A 89 -4.36 -22.63 5.09
N PRO A 90 -4.32 -23.95 4.82
CA PRO A 90 -3.19 -24.57 4.14
C PRO A 90 -3.00 -24.06 2.70
N GLY A 91 -4.07 -23.61 2.05
CA GLY A 91 -4.06 -23.11 0.67
C GLY A 91 -4.05 -21.58 0.52
N LEU A 92 -4.09 -20.83 1.63
CA LEU A 92 -4.33 -19.39 1.59
C LEU A 92 -3.09 -18.63 1.14
N LYS A 93 -3.20 -17.94 -0.01
CA LYS A 93 -2.14 -17.15 -0.62
C LYS A 93 -2.27 -15.66 -0.34
N GLN A 94 -3.50 -15.16 -0.16
CA GLN A 94 -3.76 -13.74 0.07
C GLN A 94 -4.70 -13.56 1.25
N LEU A 95 -4.29 -12.70 2.19
CA LEU A 95 -5.06 -12.35 3.37
C LEU A 95 -5.16 -10.83 3.49
N THR A 96 -6.38 -10.30 3.55
CA THR A 96 -6.70 -8.93 3.96
C THR A 96 -7.51 -8.96 5.24
N LEU A 97 -7.04 -8.26 6.26
CA LEU A 97 -7.80 -7.93 7.47
C LEU A 97 -7.85 -6.41 7.60
N ALA A 98 -9.04 -5.83 7.59
CA ALA A 98 -9.25 -4.41 7.75
C ALA A 98 -10.24 -4.10 8.88
N ASN A 99 -9.84 -3.17 9.76
CA ASN A 99 -10.59 -2.66 10.90
C ASN A 99 -11.03 -3.80 11.86
N VAL A 100 -10.19 -4.82 12.00
CA VAL A 100 -10.42 -5.98 12.87
C VAL A 100 -9.76 -5.75 14.23
N ASN A 101 -10.49 -6.03 15.32
CA ASN A 101 -9.91 -6.09 16.66
C ASN A 101 -9.37 -7.50 16.93
N MET A 102 -8.05 -7.62 17.09
CA MET A 102 -7.35 -8.88 17.26
C MET A 102 -6.11 -8.71 18.13
N SER A 103 -5.97 -9.57 19.14
CA SER A 103 -4.77 -9.60 19.97
C SER A 103 -3.54 -10.03 19.15
N GLU A 104 -2.35 -9.65 19.63
CA GLU A 104 -1.07 -10.08 19.04
C GLU A 104 -0.98 -11.62 18.93
N THR A 105 -1.40 -12.35 19.96
CA THR A 105 -1.38 -13.83 19.97
C THR A 105 -2.29 -14.43 18.89
N ASN A 106 -3.48 -13.86 18.72
CA ASN A 106 -4.45 -14.35 17.74
C ASN A 106 -3.98 -14.07 16.31
N LEU A 107 -3.39 -12.90 16.06
CA LEU A 107 -2.83 -12.57 14.75
C LEU A 107 -1.66 -13.49 14.41
N GLN A 108 -0.77 -13.75 15.38
CA GLN A 108 0.32 -14.72 15.19
C GLN A 108 -0.20 -16.14 14.94
N GLY A 109 -1.26 -16.56 15.64
CA GLY A 109 -1.92 -17.84 15.42
C GLY A 109 -2.52 -17.97 14.02
N VAL A 110 -3.20 -16.92 13.52
CA VAL A 110 -3.73 -16.91 12.15
C VAL A 110 -2.60 -16.97 11.12
N LEU A 111 -1.53 -16.18 11.30
CA LEU A 111 -0.40 -16.15 10.38
C LEU A 111 0.38 -17.48 10.36
N SER A 112 0.54 -18.15 11.51
CA SER A 112 1.21 -19.45 11.58
C SER A 112 0.39 -20.57 10.91
N SER A 113 -0.93 -20.41 10.86
CA SER A 113 -1.85 -21.30 10.15
C SER A 113 -1.90 -21.09 8.62
N CYS A 114 -1.13 -20.13 8.06
CA CYS A 114 -1.10 -19.81 6.63
C CYS A 114 0.30 -20.10 6.01
N PRO A 115 0.69 -21.36 5.80
CA PRO A 115 2.06 -21.71 5.39
C PRO A 115 2.45 -21.20 3.98
N VAL A 116 1.47 -21.05 3.08
CA VAL A 116 1.69 -20.65 1.67
C VAL A 116 1.35 -19.18 1.40
N LEU A 117 1.24 -18.36 2.44
CA LEU A 117 0.82 -16.96 2.32
C LEU A 117 1.84 -16.13 1.53
N GLU A 118 1.41 -15.64 0.36
CA GLU A 118 2.25 -14.82 -0.53
C GLU A 118 2.00 -13.32 -0.31
N SER A 119 0.82 -12.92 0.18
CA SER A 119 0.47 -11.51 0.34
C SER A 119 -0.39 -11.25 1.57
N LEU A 120 0.05 -10.32 2.41
CA LEU A 120 -0.64 -9.92 3.64
C LEU A 120 -0.97 -8.43 3.60
N LEU A 121 -2.20 -8.09 3.97
CA LEU A 121 -2.68 -6.73 4.08
C LEU A 121 -3.42 -6.51 5.40
N LEU A 122 -2.89 -5.63 6.24
CA LEU A 122 -3.48 -5.26 7.53
C LEU A 122 -3.86 -3.77 7.48
N ASP A 123 -5.14 -3.44 7.58
CA ASP A 123 -5.63 -2.06 7.55
C ASP A 123 -6.33 -1.68 8.84
N GLY A 124 -5.87 -0.68 9.58
CA GLY A 124 -6.63 -0.12 10.70
C GLY A 124 -7.00 -1.12 11.80
N ASN A 125 -6.25 -2.22 11.90
CA ASN A 125 -6.48 -3.24 12.91
C ASN A 125 -6.02 -2.74 14.29
N ILE A 126 -6.75 -3.13 15.33
CA ILE A 126 -6.46 -2.77 16.73
C ILE A 126 -6.27 -4.03 17.57
N GLY A 127 -5.64 -3.89 18.73
CA GLY A 127 -5.33 -5.00 19.64
C GLY A 127 -3.93 -5.62 19.45
N CYS A 128 -3.22 -5.23 18.38
CA CYS A 128 -1.86 -5.68 18.08
C CYS A 128 -0.92 -4.47 17.96
N ARG A 129 -0.24 -4.13 19.07
CA ARG A 129 0.73 -3.01 19.11
C ARG A 129 2.06 -3.38 18.46
N ARG A 130 2.48 -4.64 18.58
CA ARG A 130 3.72 -5.16 18.00
C ARG A 130 3.42 -6.32 17.07
N LEU A 131 3.86 -6.22 15.82
CA LEU A 131 3.72 -7.28 14.82
C LEU A 131 5.10 -7.78 14.41
N GLN A 132 5.36 -9.07 14.64
CA GLN A 132 6.58 -9.73 14.19
C GLN A 132 6.25 -10.66 13.03
N ILE A 133 6.97 -10.52 11.92
CA ILE A 133 6.78 -11.34 10.73
C ILE A 133 8.06 -12.11 10.44
N SER A 134 7.91 -13.42 10.35
CA SER A 134 8.92 -14.36 9.88
C SER A 134 8.23 -15.31 8.90
N SER A 135 8.43 -15.11 7.60
CA SER A 135 7.73 -15.88 6.57
C SER A 135 8.62 -16.11 5.36
N LEU A 136 8.77 -17.38 4.98
CA LEU A 136 9.57 -17.80 3.83
C LEU A 136 8.82 -17.65 2.50
N THR A 137 7.51 -17.43 2.53
CA THR A 137 6.63 -17.38 1.35
C THR A 137 6.11 -15.98 1.05
N LEU A 138 6.12 -15.06 2.03
CA LEU A 138 5.55 -13.73 1.89
C LEU A 138 6.32 -12.88 0.88
N ARG A 139 5.61 -12.35 -0.11
CA ARG A 139 6.12 -11.49 -1.18
C ARG A 139 5.63 -10.04 -1.05
N ASN A 140 4.46 -9.84 -0.47
CA ASN A 140 3.85 -8.51 -0.30
C ASN A 140 3.38 -8.31 1.14
N LEU A 141 3.67 -7.14 1.69
CA LEU A 141 3.16 -6.70 2.97
C LEU A 141 2.64 -5.27 2.89
N GLY A 142 1.35 -5.09 3.17
CA GLY A 142 0.75 -3.78 3.42
C GLY A 142 0.28 -3.67 4.87
N VAL A 143 0.60 -2.56 5.54
CA VAL A 143 0.21 -2.31 6.94
C VAL A 143 -0.25 -0.86 7.11
N SER A 144 -1.26 -0.59 7.93
CA SER A 144 -1.56 0.76 8.44
C SER A 144 -1.77 0.72 9.96
N ASP A 145 -1.54 1.84 10.63
CA ASP A 145 -1.72 1.97 12.09
C ASP A 145 -3.13 2.47 12.49
N GLY A 146 -4.06 2.56 11.53
CA GLY A 146 -5.42 3.04 11.80
C GLY A 146 -5.50 4.53 12.13
N ALA A 147 -6.67 4.99 12.57
CA ALA A 147 -6.91 6.42 12.74
C ALA A 147 -6.21 7.02 13.97
N ARG A 148 -5.97 8.34 13.93
CA ARG A 148 -5.33 9.09 15.02
C ARG A 148 -6.17 8.98 16.29
N GLY A 149 -5.53 8.72 17.43
CA GLY A 149 -6.18 8.71 18.74
C GLY A 149 -6.88 7.39 19.10
N ILE A 150 -6.76 6.37 18.27
CA ILE A 150 -7.24 5.01 18.60
C ILE A 150 -6.19 4.31 19.46
N GLU A 151 -6.60 3.82 20.63
CA GLU A 151 -5.77 2.97 21.48
C GLU A 151 -5.59 1.56 20.90
N GLY A 152 -4.43 0.94 21.16
CA GLY A 152 -4.17 -0.44 20.73
C GLY A 152 -3.85 -0.61 19.25
N LYS A 153 -3.58 0.48 18.53
CA LYS A 153 -3.07 0.47 17.17
C LYS A 153 -1.66 -0.12 17.06
N LEU A 154 -1.26 -0.45 15.83
CA LEU A 154 0.08 -0.93 15.53
C LEU A 154 1.14 0.17 15.76
N GLU A 155 2.03 -0.08 16.71
CA GLU A 155 3.14 0.82 17.07
C GLU A 155 4.46 0.35 16.47
N GLU A 156 4.67 -0.97 16.35
CA GLU A 156 5.93 -1.54 15.87
C GLU A 156 5.70 -2.73 14.92
N LEU A 157 6.30 -2.65 13.73
CA LEU A 157 6.39 -3.74 12.76
C LEU A 157 7.84 -4.21 12.67
N ILE A 158 8.08 -5.50 12.94
CA ILE A 158 9.39 -6.14 12.84
C ILE A 158 9.34 -7.26 11.80
N ILE A 159 10.05 -7.11 10.70
CA ILE A 159 10.26 -8.15 9.69
C ILE A 159 11.59 -8.83 10.01
N LYS A 160 11.54 -10.00 10.66
CA LYS A 160 12.72 -10.73 11.11
C LYS A 160 13.42 -11.44 9.96
N ASP A 161 12.70 -12.31 9.27
CA ASP A 161 13.20 -13.06 8.13
C ASP A 161 12.09 -13.24 7.10
N ALA A 162 12.25 -12.58 5.95
CA ALA A 162 11.33 -12.64 4.83
C ALA A 162 12.12 -12.66 3.50
N PRO A 163 12.74 -13.80 3.13
CA PRO A 163 13.66 -13.90 2.00
C PRO A 163 13.00 -13.65 0.64
N LEU A 164 11.67 -13.81 0.55
CA LEU A 164 10.89 -13.58 -0.66
C LEU A 164 10.15 -12.24 -0.69
N LEU A 165 10.26 -11.41 0.34
CA LEU A 165 9.52 -10.15 0.41
C LEU A 165 10.00 -9.20 -0.68
N GLU A 166 9.11 -8.87 -1.61
CA GLU A 166 9.36 -7.97 -2.73
C GLU A 166 8.79 -6.57 -2.50
N ARG A 167 7.73 -6.45 -1.68
CA ARG A 167 7.02 -5.18 -1.48
C ARG A 167 6.66 -4.94 -0.01
N LEU A 168 6.99 -3.74 0.48
CA LEU A 168 6.57 -3.23 1.77
C LEU A 168 5.85 -1.90 1.58
N ILE A 169 4.56 -1.86 1.93
CA ILE A 169 3.68 -0.71 1.71
C ILE A 169 3.07 -0.27 3.05
N PRO A 170 3.73 0.65 3.77
CA PRO A 170 3.07 1.40 4.83
C PRO A 170 1.95 2.24 4.21
N ARG A 171 0.72 1.95 4.61
CA ARG A 171 -0.46 2.70 4.22
C ARG A 171 -0.68 3.83 5.19
N LEU A 172 -1.23 4.90 4.64
CA LEU A 172 -1.57 6.09 5.39
C LEU A 172 -2.97 5.92 5.98
N PRO A 173 -3.20 6.38 7.21
CA PRO A 173 -2.22 7.00 8.11
C PRO A 173 -1.28 5.99 8.81
N SER A 174 -0.11 6.50 9.24
CA SER A 174 0.93 5.77 10.00
C SER A 174 1.49 6.69 11.11
N TYR A 175 0.72 6.98 12.15
CA TYR A 175 1.06 7.94 13.22
C TYR A 175 2.02 7.37 14.28
N GLY A 176 3.32 7.49 14.06
CA GLY A 176 4.34 7.08 15.02
C GLY A 176 4.74 5.62 14.92
N LEU A 177 4.34 4.95 13.83
CA LEU A 177 4.73 3.57 13.52
C LEU A 177 6.26 3.47 13.41
N VAL A 178 6.81 2.43 14.05
CA VAL A 178 8.21 2.01 13.92
C VAL A 178 8.26 0.78 13.01
N ILE A 179 9.08 0.84 11.97
CA ILE A 179 9.25 -0.26 11.01
C ILE A 179 10.70 -0.72 11.05
N ARG A 180 10.93 -2.00 11.33
CA ARG A 180 12.27 -2.59 11.40
C ARG A 180 12.33 -3.79 10.48
N VAL A 181 13.13 -3.70 9.42
CA VAL A 181 13.35 -4.76 8.44
C VAL A 181 14.75 -5.32 8.66
N ILE A 182 14.83 -6.48 9.29
CA ILE A 182 16.11 -7.14 9.60
C ILE A 182 16.64 -7.86 8.34
N GLN A 183 15.82 -8.73 7.74
CA GLN A 183 16.22 -9.51 6.56
C GLN A 183 15.09 -9.60 5.52
N ALA A 184 15.25 -8.86 4.42
CA ALA A 184 14.38 -8.88 3.24
C ALA A 184 15.18 -8.64 1.95
N PRO A 185 16.05 -9.59 1.53
CA PRO A 185 17.01 -9.40 0.44
C PRO A 185 16.38 -9.18 -0.94
N LYS A 186 15.10 -9.51 -1.13
CA LYS A 186 14.38 -9.32 -2.39
C LYS A 186 13.50 -8.07 -2.42
N LEU A 187 13.60 -7.19 -1.42
CA LEU A 187 12.76 -6.00 -1.33
C LEU A 187 13.05 -5.04 -2.50
N LYS A 188 12.05 -4.88 -3.38
CA LYS A 188 12.12 -4.07 -4.60
C LYS A 188 11.24 -2.82 -4.56
N THR A 189 10.13 -2.89 -3.83
CA THR A 189 9.13 -1.81 -3.75
C THR A 189 8.94 -1.37 -2.31
N LEU A 190 9.07 -0.07 -2.07
CA LEU A 190 8.94 0.53 -0.75
C LEU A 190 8.11 1.81 -0.80
N GLY A 191 7.09 1.91 0.05
CA GLY A 191 6.35 3.16 0.28
C GLY A 191 4.83 2.98 0.39
N TYR A 192 4.07 3.99 0.80
CA TYR A 192 4.49 5.38 0.99
C TYR A 192 5.25 5.59 2.31
N LEU A 193 6.42 6.22 2.23
CA LEU A 193 7.15 6.68 3.42
C LEU A 193 6.76 8.13 3.72
N HIS A 194 6.52 8.48 4.99
CA HIS A 194 6.04 9.79 5.44
C HIS A 194 6.70 10.18 6.78
N ASP A 195 6.67 11.48 7.13
CA ASP A 195 7.26 12.01 8.37
C ASP A 195 6.56 11.54 9.66
N ASP A 196 5.31 11.08 9.56
CA ASP A 196 4.61 10.44 10.67
C ASP A 196 5.20 9.05 11.03
N ILE A 197 5.96 8.40 10.13
CA ILE A 197 6.73 7.19 10.48
C ILE A 197 7.87 7.62 11.39
N ARG A 198 7.84 7.15 12.63
CA ARG A 198 8.80 7.58 13.66
C ARG A 198 10.20 7.11 13.33
N THR A 199 10.34 5.83 13.04
CA THR A 199 11.62 5.17 12.78
C THR A 199 11.44 4.12 11.69
N LEU A 200 12.32 4.14 10.69
CA LEU A 200 12.43 3.12 9.65
C LEU A 200 13.85 2.57 9.67
N GLU A 201 13.98 1.30 10.04
CA GLU A 201 15.24 0.55 9.98
C GLU A 201 15.20 -0.44 8.83
N LEU A 202 16.20 -0.39 7.96
CA LEU A 202 16.35 -1.27 6.81
C LEU A 202 17.76 -1.88 6.85
N GLY A 203 17.87 -3.06 7.44
CA GLY A 203 19.15 -3.66 7.80
C GLY A 203 19.90 -2.76 8.79
N THR A 204 21.00 -2.16 8.34
CA THR A 204 21.84 -1.24 9.14
C THR A 204 21.52 0.24 8.91
N MET A 205 20.66 0.56 7.93
CA MET A 205 20.22 1.93 7.68
C MET A 205 19.12 2.32 8.65
N VAL A 206 19.21 3.52 9.21
CA VAL A 206 18.22 4.05 10.15
C VAL A 206 17.76 5.43 9.70
N PHE A 207 16.44 5.59 9.55
CA PHE A 207 15.78 6.85 9.29
C PHE A 207 14.89 7.21 10.47
N GLU A 208 15.03 8.42 10.99
CA GLU A 208 14.14 8.97 12.00
C GLU A 208 13.35 10.13 11.40
N LYS A 209 12.02 10.04 11.39
CA LYS A 209 11.14 11.05 10.76
C LYS A 209 11.61 11.46 9.36
N MET A 210 11.91 10.47 8.53
CA MET A 210 12.43 10.64 7.15
C MET A 210 13.85 11.23 7.03
N VAL A 211 14.57 11.44 8.13
CA VAL A 211 15.96 11.91 8.12
C VAL A 211 16.89 10.72 8.32
N PRO A 212 17.87 10.48 7.43
CA PRO A 212 18.85 9.42 7.64
C PRO A 212 19.77 9.76 8.81
N VAL A 213 19.83 8.87 9.81
CA VAL A 213 20.68 9.00 11.01
C VAL A 213 21.94 8.13 10.90
N SER A 214 21.81 6.96 10.28
CA SER A 214 22.92 6.05 10.00
C SER A 214 22.83 5.57 8.55
N LEU A 215 23.87 5.87 7.78
CA LEU A 215 24.02 5.49 6.38
C LEU A 215 25.16 4.49 6.25
N SER A 216 24.91 3.25 6.66
CA SER A 216 25.81 2.14 6.35
C SER A 216 25.13 1.22 5.35
N ASN A 217 25.78 1.02 4.19
CA ASN A 217 25.36 0.21 3.04
C ASN A 217 24.14 0.73 2.25
N MET A 218 24.29 0.81 0.93
CA MET A 218 23.20 1.18 0.02
C MET A 218 22.33 -0.04 -0.30
N MET A 219 21.00 0.12 -0.25
CA MET A 219 20.06 -0.93 -0.65
C MET A 219 19.74 -0.83 -2.13
N ARG A 220 20.56 -1.53 -2.93
CA ARG A 220 20.48 -1.56 -4.40
C ARG A 220 19.29 -2.37 -4.94
N THR A 221 18.57 -3.10 -4.10
CA THR A 221 17.45 -3.97 -4.49
C THR A 221 16.17 -3.18 -4.75
N VAL A 222 16.01 -2.02 -4.09
CA VAL A 222 14.83 -1.16 -4.23
C VAL A 222 14.87 -0.45 -5.58
N LYS A 223 13.82 -0.70 -6.37
CA LYS A 223 13.61 -0.14 -7.72
C LYS A 223 12.42 0.81 -7.78
N ILE A 224 11.45 0.65 -6.89
CA ILE A 224 10.24 1.47 -6.84
C ILE A 224 10.16 2.09 -5.45
N LEU A 225 10.20 3.42 -5.40
CA LEU A 225 10.12 4.19 -4.16
C LEU A 225 8.94 5.14 -4.22
N ALA A 226 8.12 5.14 -3.17
CA ALA A 226 7.02 6.07 -3.02
C ALA A 226 7.13 6.87 -1.71
N LEU A 227 7.04 8.19 -1.82
CA LEU A 227 7.21 9.13 -0.71
C LEU A 227 5.96 10.02 -0.62
N LEU A 228 5.41 10.17 0.58
CA LEU A 228 4.52 11.27 0.92
C LEU A 228 5.41 12.30 1.63
N THR A 229 5.66 13.45 1.01
CA THR A 229 6.57 14.45 1.57
C THR A 229 6.24 15.84 1.04
N ALA A 230 6.61 16.89 1.78
CA ALA A 230 6.72 18.23 1.23
C ALA A 230 7.75 18.23 0.07
N PRO A 231 7.75 19.24 -0.82
CA PRO A 231 8.73 19.35 -1.91
C PRO A 231 10.15 19.69 -1.39
N ASN A 232 10.75 18.77 -0.63
CA ASN A 232 12.04 18.90 0.03
C ASN A 232 13.07 18.06 -0.74
N LEU A 233 13.96 18.77 -1.44
CA LEU A 233 14.94 18.12 -2.29
C LEU A 233 16.02 17.37 -1.49
N ASP A 234 16.46 17.91 -0.35
CA ASP A 234 17.50 17.28 0.48
C ASP A 234 17.02 15.94 1.03
N LEU A 235 15.76 15.89 1.48
CA LEU A 235 15.12 14.66 1.93
C LEU A 235 15.07 13.64 0.78
N VAL A 236 14.49 14.00 -0.36
CA VAL A 236 14.33 13.05 -1.48
C VAL A 236 15.68 12.58 -2.01
N THR A 237 16.66 13.47 -2.15
CA THR A 237 18.01 13.09 -2.59
C THR A 237 18.74 12.24 -1.54
N GLY A 238 18.50 12.45 -0.25
CA GLY A 238 18.96 11.58 0.83
C GLY A 238 18.45 10.15 0.65
N PHE A 239 17.15 9.97 0.36
CA PHE A 239 16.59 8.67 0.01
C PHE A 239 17.26 8.08 -1.25
N LEU A 240 17.41 8.87 -2.33
CA LEU A 240 18.04 8.38 -3.56
C LEU A 240 19.52 7.98 -3.40
N LYS A 241 20.24 8.56 -2.43
CA LYS A 241 21.59 8.08 -2.05
C LYS A 241 21.55 6.70 -1.40
N CYS A 242 20.53 6.42 -0.60
CA CYS A 242 20.34 5.12 0.06
C CYS A 242 19.84 4.05 -0.91
N PHE A 243 19.06 4.45 -1.91
CA PHE A 243 18.44 3.59 -2.93
C PHE A 243 18.91 3.99 -4.34
N PRO A 244 20.18 3.72 -4.70
CA PRO A 244 20.78 4.23 -5.94
C PRO A 244 20.21 3.59 -7.21
N CYS A 245 19.49 2.46 -7.11
CA CYS A 245 18.94 1.73 -8.26
C CYS A 245 17.43 2.00 -8.48
N VAL A 246 16.87 3.07 -7.91
CA VAL A 246 15.46 3.41 -8.09
C VAL A 246 15.18 3.74 -9.56
N GLU A 247 14.25 2.99 -10.15
CA GLU A 247 13.80 3.15 -11.53
C GLU A 247 12.50 3.98 -11.61
N LYS A 248 11.68 3.91 -10.57
CA LYS A 248 10.40 4.63 -10.49
C LYS A 248 10.26 5.33 -9.15
N LEU A 249 10.01 6.63 -9.19
CA LEU A 249 9.82 7.47 -8.02
C LEU A 249 8.42 8.09 -8.03
N TYR A 250 7.67 7.86 -6.96
CA TYR A 250 6.34 8.42 -6.75
C TYR A 250 6.40 9.39 -5.57
N ILE A 251 5.91 10.61 -5.77
CA ILE A 251 5.93 11.65 -4.75
C ILE A 251 4.51 12.20 -4.62
N VAL A 252 3.91 12.01 -3.46
CA VAL A 252 2.67 12.70 -3.11
C VAL A 252 3.06 13.93 -2.29
N SER A 253 2.81 15.11 -2.85
CA SER A 253 3.11 16.37 -2.17
C SER A 253 2.00 16.73 -1.18
N TYR A 254 2.37 17.18 0.02
CA TYR A 254 1.46 17.89 0.91
C TYR A 254 2.04 19.25 1.29
N THR A 255 1.16 20.25 1.36
CA THR A 255 1.50 21.65 1.61
C THR A 255 1.73 21.93 3.09
N ARG A 256 2.67 21.23 3.73
CA ARG A 256 3.22 21.66 5.03
C ARG A 256 4.65 22.15 4.82
N MET A 257 4.73 23.48 4.71
CA MET A 257 5.94 24.32 4.80
C MET A 257 6.86 24.38 3.58
N ILE A 258 7.36 25.60 3.34
CA ILE A 258 8.32 25.97 2.29
C ILE A 258 9.71 25.80 2.88
N PHE A 259 10.53 24.92 2.28
CA PHE A 259 11.94 24.78 2.67
C PHE A 259 12.86 25.45 1.66
N LYS A 260 13.97 26.00 2.18
CA LYS A 260 15.02 26.63 1.38
C LYS A 260 15.87 25.53 0.74
N ASN A 261 15.93 25.50 -0.59
CA ASN A 261 16.89 24.66 -1.32
C ASN A 261 18.29 25.21 -1.05
N VAL A 262 19.08 24.53 -0.23
CA VAL A 262 20.50 24.85 -0.08
C VAL A 262 21.28 23.96 -1.05
N GLN A 263 22.03 24.60 -1.94
CA GLN A 263 22.78 23.92 -2.99
C GLN A 263 24.10 23.36 -2.45
N SER A 264 24.25 22.04 -2.56
CA SER A 264 25.51 21.36 -2.88
C SER A 264 25.17 19.93 -3.32
N TYR A 265 25.16 19.69 -4.63
CA TYR A 265 24.70 18.41 -5.16
C TYR A 265 25.89 17.48 -5.44
N ALA A 266 25.98 16.42 -4.63
CA ALA A 266 26.75 15.24 -5.00
C ALA A 266 26.05 14.51 -6.17
N PRO A 267 26.80 13.93 -7.12
CA PRO A 267 26.23 13.10 -8.19
C PRO A 267 25.37 11.96 -7.62
N LEU A 268 24.21 11.71 -8.24
CA LEU A 268 23.29 10.63 -7.85
C LEU A 268 23.25 9.57 -8.96
N GLU A 269 23.79 8.37 -8.67
CA GLU A 269 23.79 7.22 -9.58
C GLU A 269 22.38 6.94 -10.14
N CYS A 270 21.36 7.08 -9.29
CA CYS A 270 19.96 6.90 -9.63
C CYS A 270 19.53 7.79 -10.80
N LEU A 271 19.86 9.08 -10.78
CA LEU A 271 19.45 10.03 -11.84
C LEU A 271 20.22 9.81 -13.15
N ASP A 272 21.47 9.36 -13.04
CA ASP A 272 22.33 9.16 -14.19
C ASP A 272 22.04 7.85 -14.94
N ARG A 273 21.58 6.80 -14.24
CA ARG A 273 21.56 5.43 -14.79
C ARG A 273 20.25 4.67 -14.64
N HIS A 274 19.39 5.02 -13.67
CA HIS A 274 18.28 4.14 -13.28
C HIS A 274 16.90 4.78 -13.37
N LEU A 275 16.75 6.06 -12.99
CA LEU A 275 15.45 6.71 -12.86
C LEU A 275 14.76 6.94 -14.21
N LYS A 276 13.79 6.10 -14.53
CA LYS A 276 13.01 6.12 -15.78
C LYS A 276 11.67 6.84 -15.62
N LYS A 277 11.01 6.70 -14.47
CA LYS A 277 9.69 7.29 -14.23
C LYS A 277 9.66 8.12 -12.95
N LEU A 278 9.05 9.30 -13.05
CA LEU A 278 8.77 10.16 -11.90
C LEU A 278 7.32 10.62 -11.95
N GLN A 279 6.55 10.37 -10.89
CA GLN A 279 5.18 10.87 -10.76
C GLN A 279 5.06 11.78 -9.54
N ILE A 280 4.48 12.95 -9.74
CA ILE A 280 4.21 13.94 -8.68
C ILE A 280 2.71 14.13 -8.58
N VAL A 281 2.16 13.77 -7.43
CA VAL A 281 0.75 13.90 -7.07
C VAL A 281 0.57 15.13 -6.20
N ASN A 282 -0.59 15.80 -6.32
CA ASN A 282 -0.90 17.09 -5.70
C ASN A 282 -0.03 18.25 -6.20
N TYR A 283 0.24 18.30 -7.51
CA TYR A 283 0.98 19.42 -8.08
C TYR A 283 0.14 20.71 -8.05
N GLU A 284 0.50 21.68 -7.19
CA GLU A 284 -0.29 22.88 -6.89
C GLU A 284 0.55 24.18 -6.85
N LYS A 285 1.46 24.39 -7.82
CA LYS A 285 2.19 25.64 -8.14
C LYS A 285 3.07 26.34 -7.06
N ARG A 286 4.09 27.05 -7.59
CA ARG A 286 5.14 27.90 -6.97
C ARG A 286 6.17 27.20 -6.06
N SER A 287 5.79 26.47 -5.02
CA SER A 287 6.75 25.82 -4.11
C SER A 287 7.54 24.69 -4.77
N ASP A 288 6.91 23.97 -5.69
CA ASP A 288 7.47 22.72 -6.23
C ASP A 288 8.39 22.94 -7.43
N ILE A 289 8.46 24.17 -7.98
CA ILE A 289 9.11 24.41 -9.28
C ILE A 289 10.60 24.08 -9.22
N ASN A 290 11.32 24.55 -8.20
CA ASN A 290 12.76 24.29 -8.09
C ASN A 290 13.04 22.82 -7.78
N PHE A 291 12.20 22.22 -6.92
CA PHE A 291 12.24 20.80 -6.62
C PHE A 291 12.06 19.94 -7.89
N ILE A 292 11.07 20.26 -8.72
CA ILE A 292 10.80 19.55 -9.97
C ILE A 292 11.91 19.79 -11.00
N LYS A 293 12.31 21.06 -11.18
CA LYS A 293 13.36 21.46 -12.12
C LYS A 293 14.63 20.66 -11.91
N PHE A 294 14.98 20.38 -10.65
CA PHE A 294 16.13 19.54 -10.35
C PHE A 294 16.07 18.20 -11.12
N PHE A 295 14.96 17.47 -11.06
CA PHE A 295 14.82 16.21 -11.80
C PHE A 295 14.82 16.41 -13.31
N VAL A 296 14.14 17.46 -13.81
CA VAL A 296 14.13 17.78 -15.25
C VAL A 296 15.55 17.98 -15.80
N LEU A 297 16.39 18.70 -15.04
CA LEU A 297 17.73 19.11 -15.48
C LEU A 297 18.82 18.07 -15.18
N HIS A 298 18.56 17.06 -14.34
CA HIS A 298 19.60 16.12 -13.90
C HIS A 298 19.28 14.64 -14.17
N ALA A 299 18.03 14.25 -14.39
CA ALA A 299 17.68 12.86 -14.69
C ALA A 299 17.96 12.54 -16.18
N ARG A 300 19.08 11.86 -16.44
CA ARG A 300 19.61 11.63 -17.80
C ARG A 300 18.92 10.51 -18.55
N VAL A 301 18.35 9.54 -17.84
CA VAL A 301 17.68 8.36 -18.41
C VAL A 301 16.15 8.40 -18.20
N LEU A 302 15.60 9.55 -17.82
CA LEU A 302 14.18 9.71 -17.58
C LEU A 302 13.37 9.49 -18.87
N GLU A 303 12.39 8.61 -18.83
CA GLU A 303 11.50 8.31 -19.96
C GLU A 303 10.19 9.10 -19.85
N SER A 304 9.66 9.25 -18.63
CA SER A 304 8.40 9.96 -18.39
C SER A 304 8.35 10.64 -17.04
N MET A 305 7.79 11.84 -17.01
CA MET A 305 7.45 12.58 -15.81
C MET A 305 5.96 12.96 -15.82
N LYS A 306 5.20 12.46 -14.85
CA LYS A 306 3.75 12.66 -14.76
C LYS A 306 3.39 13.57 -13.60
N PHE A 307 2.48 14.52 -13.83
CA PHE A 307 1.97 15.45 -12.83
C PHE A 307 0.47 15.24 -12.66
N VAL A 308 0.04 14.86 -11.46
CA VAL A 308 -1.38 14.84 -11.08
C VAL A 308 -1.71 16.15 -10.41
N VAL A 309 -2.44 17.00 -11.14
CA VAL A 309 -2.77 18.38 -10.79
C VAL A 309 -4.04 18.39 -9.95
N ARG A 310 -3.93 18.94 -8.73
CA ARG A 310 -5.05 19.05 -7.80
C ARG A 310 -5.94 20.24 -8.17
N HIS A 311 -7.25 20.03 -8.28
CA HIS A 311 -8.25 21.08 -8.53
C HIS A 311 -7.95 22.00 -9.75
N GLY A 312 -7.17 21.53 -10.73
CA GLY A 312 -6.67 22.35 -11.84
C GLY A 312 -7.19 21.94 -13.20
N ASN A 313 -7.36 22.90 -14.10
CA ASN A 313 -7.58 22.64 -15.53
C ASN A 313 -6.21 22.48 -16.23
N CYS A 314 -6.02 21.36 -16.95
CA CYS A 314 -4.81 21.06 -17.72
C CYS A 314 -4.96 21.47 -19.19
N ASP A 315 -5.48 22.68 -19.44
CA ASP A 315 -5.59 23.19 -20.80
C ASP A 315 -4.20 23.41 -21.46
N ALA A 316 -4.16 23.45 -22.79
CA ALA A 316 -2.92 23.57 -23.55
C ALA A 316 -2.12 24.84 -23.20
N LYS A 317 -2.79 25.97 -22.90
CA LYS A 317 -2.12 27.23 -22.52
C LYS A 317 -1.49 27.11 -21.13
N TRP A 318 -2.12 26.40 -20.21
CA TRP A 318 -1.60 26.13 -18.88
C TRP A 318 -0.41 25.18 -18.92
N VAL A 319 -0.49 24.09 -19.71
CA VAL A 319 0.60 23.12 -19.88
C VAL A 319 1.83 23.79 -20.50
N ALA A 320 1.66 24.57 -21.56
CA ALA A 320 2.76 25.33 -22.18
C ALA A 320 3.46 26.27 -21.18
N ARG A 321 2.68 26.92 -20.30
CA ARG A 321 3.25 27.75 -19.22
C ARG A 321 4.04 26.91 -18.20
N GLN A 322 3.61 25.70 -17.87
CA GLN A 322 4.38 24.82 -16.98
C GLN A 322 5.66 24.33 -17.66
N HIS A 323 5.62 23.95 -18.93
CA HIS A 323 6.83 23.56 -19.67
C HIS A 323 7.91 24.65 -19.63
N LYS A 324 7.53 25.92 -19.87
CA LYS A 324 8.44 27.06 -19.76
C LYS A 324 8.96 27.23 -18.34
N LYS A 325 8.09 27.11 -17.32
CA LYS A 325 8.48 27.25 -15.91
C LYS A 325 9.43 26.17 -15.44
N LEU A 326 9.23 24.92 -15.88
CA LEU A 326 10.02 23.76 -15.47
C LEU A 326 11.28 23.56 -16.31
N GLN A 327 11.53 24.42 -17.31
CA GLN A 327 12.66 24.29 -18.24
C GLN A 327 12.69 22.93 -18.93
N VAL A 328 11.51 22.44 -19.36
CA VAL A 328 11.39 21.14 -20.05
C VAL A 328 12.22 21.09 -21.33
N ASN A 329 12.48 22.23 -21.97
CA ASN A 329 13.33 22.30 -23.16
C ASN A 329 14.82 22.10 -22.84
N ASP A 330 15.24 22.37 -21.61
CA ASP A 330 16.62 22.23 -21.13
C ASP A 330 16.84 20.89 -20.41
N ARG A 331 15.89 19.96 -20.55
CA ARG A 331 15.90 18.65 -19.88
C ARG A 331 17.16 17.82 -20.20
N ALA A 332 17.65 17.08 -19.19
CA ALA A 332 18.78 16.18 -19.35
C ALA A 332 18.45 15.00 -20.29
N SER A 333 17.28 14.38 -20.12
CA SER A 333 16.82 13.32 -21.01
C SER A 333 16.03 13.88 -22.19
N ARG A 334 16.62 13.83 -23.39
CA ARG A 334 16.00 14.37 -24.61
C ARG A 334 14.67 13.70 -24.96
N GLY A 335 14.52 12.41 -24.65
CA GLY A 335 13.32 11.61 -24.95
C GLY A 335 12.22 11.67 -23.89
N ALA A 336 12.45 12.33 -22.74
CA ALA A 336 11.49 12.35 -21.64
C ALA A 336 10.16 13.00 -22.03
N ARG A 337 9.05 12.34 -21.71
CA ARG A 337 7.68 12.87 -21.84
C ARG A 337 7.22 13.54 -20.56
N PHE A 338 6.42 14.60 -20.68
CA PHE A 338 5.89 15.36 -19.56
C PHE A 338 4.38 15.44 -19.67
N ASP A 339 3.68 14.70 -18.81
CA ASP A 339 2.23 14.53 -18.89
C ASP A 339 1.56 15.20 -17.68
N PHE A 340 0.50 15.96 -17.93
CA PHE A 340 -0.27 16.64 -16.90
C PHE A 340 -1.70 16.12 -16.92
N GLU A 341 -2.16 15.62 -15.78
CA GLU A 341 -3.50 15.07 -15.61
C GLU A 341 -4.22 15.80 -14.49
N ALA A 342 -5.42 16.30 -14.77
CA ALA A 342 -6.28 16.88 -13.76
C ALA A 342 -6.95 15.75 -12.96
N SER A 343 -6.86 15.81 -11.63
CA SER A 343 -7.63 14.93 -10.77
C SER A 343 -8.46 15.71 -9.76
N GLN A 344 -9.72 15.29 -9.60
CA GLN A 344 -10.62 15.78 -8.55
C GLN A 344 -10.32 15.12 -7.20
N TRP A 345 -9.74 13.91 -7.21
CA TRP A 345 -9.37 13.13 -6.04
C TRP A 345 -7.98 12.52 -6.21
N SER A 346 -7.02 13.03 -5.47
CA SER A 346 -5.68 12.49 -5.35
C SER A 346 -5.52 11.88 -3.96
N SER A 347 -5.93 10.62 -3.84
CA SER A 347 -5.66 9.84 -2.62
C SER A 347 -4.19 9.44 -2.59
N SER A 348 -3.55 9.62 -1.45
CA SER A 348 -2.24 9.06 -1.13
C SER A 348 -2.28 7.56 -0.80
N SER A 349 -3.47 6.95 -0.85
CA SER A 349 -3.67 5.55 -0.46
C SER A 349 -3.67 4.63 -1.68
N VAL A 350 -2.80 3.63 -1.65
CA VAL A 350 -2.83 2.52 -2.60
C VAL A 350 -4.08 1.69 -2.34
N HIS A 351 -4.85 1.40 -3.40
CA HIS A 351 -6.03 0.55 -3.30
C HIS A 351 -5.62 -0.87 -2.84
N MET A 352 -6.38 -1.49 -1.92
CA MET A 352 -6.07 -2.81 -1.36
C MET A 352 -5.74 -3.87 -2.43
N LYS A 353 -6.59 -3.95 -3.46
CA LYS A 353 -6.42 -4.86 -4.62
C LYS A 353 -5.06 -4.70 -5.33
N HIS A 354 -4.47 -3.51 -5.35
CA HIS A 354 -3.17 -3.28 -5.99
C HIS A 354 -2.00 -3.80 -5.15
N ILE A 355 -2.17 -3.91 -3.83
CA ILE A 355 -1.13 -4.42 -2.93
C ILE A 355 -0.94 -5.93 -3.16
N HIS A 356 -2.02 -6.66 -3.43
CA HIS A 356 -1.98 -8.09 -3.71
C HIS A 356 -1.45 -8.43 -5.12
N ASP A 357 -1.57 -7.53 -6.10
CA ASP A 357 -1.21 -7.81 -7.49
C ASP A 357 0.28 -7.57 -7.79
N LEU A 358 1.06 -8.64 -7.81
CA LEU A 358 2.50 -8.63 -8.12
C LEU A 358 2.84 -8.29 -9.58
N SER A 359 1.87 -8.38 -10.50
CA SER A 359 2.09 -8.04 -11.91
C SER A 359 2.05 -6.54 -12.16
N MET A 360 1.44 -5.79 -11.23
CA MET A 360 1.21 -4.35 -11.38
C MET A 360 2.14 -3.52 -10.50
N ASP A 361 2.39 -2.28 -10.93
CA ASP A 361 3.00 -1.26 -10.09
C ASP A 361 1.93 -0.71 -9.13
N PRO A 362 2.06 -0.88 -7.81
CA PRO A 362 1.00 -0.52 -6.88
C PRO A 362 0.71 1.00 -6.84
N PHE A 363 1.68 1.83 -7.27
CA PHE A 363 1.55 3.29 -7.23
C PHE A 363 1.10 3.89 -8.56
N ASP A 364 1.11 3.11 -9.65
CA ASP A 364 0.64 3.57 -10.96
C ASP A 364 -0.88 3.45 -11.07
N GLY A 365 -1.57 4.57 -10.82
CA GLY A 365 -3.02 4.66 -10.92
C GLY A 365 -3.58 4.63 -12.34
N SER A 366 -2.74 4.68 -13.40
CA SER A 366 -3.23 4.75 -14.79
C SER A 366 -3.97 3.50 -15.25
N LEU A 367 -3.69 2.35 -14.65
CA LEU A 367 -4.37 1.08 -14.91
C LEU A 367 -5.54 0.81 -13.95
N CYS A 368 -5.77 1.71 -13.00
CA CYS A 368 -6.80 1.55 -11.98
C CYS A 368 -8.19 1.64 -12.60
N ARG A 369 -8.93 0.53 -12.62
CA ARG A 369 -10.36 0.50 -12.98
C ARG A 369 -11.28 0.60 -11.77
N CYS A 370 -10.74 0.81 -10.56
CA CYS A 370 -11.48 0.84 -9.29
C CYS A 370 -12.24 2.17 -9.07
N HIS A 371 -12.85 2.73 -10.12
CA HIS A 371 -13.69 3.92 -10.00
C HIS A 371 -14.97 3.57 -9.23
N GLY A 372 -15.12 4.10 -8.01
CA GLY A 372 -16.37 4.04 -7.24
C GLY A 372 -16.45 2.98 -6.15
N ASP A 373 -15.49 2.06 -6.07
CA ASP A 373 -15.29 1.27 -4.84
C ASP A 373 -14.60 2.21 -3.85
N ALA A 374 -15.33 2.65 -2.82
CA ALA A 374 -14.81 3.55 -1.81
C ALA A 374 -13.45 3.06 -1.29
N PHE A 375 -12.57 4.02 -0.99
CA PHE A 375 -11.21 3.91 -0.43
C PHE A 375 -11.17 3.20 0.94
N LEU A 376 -11.71 1.99 1.01
CA LEU A 376 -11.70 1.09 2.16
C LEU A 376 -10.71 -0.04 1.92
#